data_AF-A0A2G2FDG8-F1
#
_entry.id   AF-A0A2G2FDG8-F1
#
_cell.length_a   1.000
_cell.length_b   1.000
_cell.length_c   1.000
_cell.angle_alpha   90.00
_cell.angle_beta   90.00
_cell.angle_gamma   90.00
#
_symmetry.space_group_name_H-M   'P 1'
#
loop_
_entity.id
_entity.type
_entity.pdbx_description
1 polymer ?
#
loop_
_entity_poly.entity_id
_entity_poly.type
_entity_poly.pdbx_seq_one_letter_code
_entity_poly.pdbx_strand_id
1 'polypeptide(L)'
;MTVLFILIVASSIILSIALPYFMKKRTAQKNDAYSIDGETKIDPKVVSTSVSNKNGDLVKKDKPKRRPLISVILVLSIIVVPIFIAFNGCESDYSTVTFALVKNGKNYIYSPNEYMVNKAITQSEVPTGLNSNVIYFIDDQVYLSPNNLERAINILSGNYKTIDHKELSYDGYAVNDSLEVYNSKVQNKAGEKIGEVEAINVVTISSKTNNNQTMTVKWKTLPELIAIENCSIESIWEVTHPYPGKTVGNWEDAILVNLNTINSFYGNSFELVFDEESSVLYFKMLSNH
;
A
#
# COMPACT_ATOMS: atom_id res chain seq x y z
N MET A 1 -1.74 -13.43 19.32
CA MET A 1 -1.35 -12.17 19.99
C MET A 1 -0.53 -12.35 21.26
N THR A 2 -0.93 -13.20 22.22
CA THR A 2 -0.26 -13.33 23.54
C THR A 2 1.22 -13.72 23.46
N VAL A 3 1.61 -14.62 22.56
CA VAL A 3 3.02 -15.04 22.39
C VAL A 3 3.89 -13.92 21.81
N LEU A 4 3.37 -13.16 20.85
CA LEU A 4 4.06 -12.02 20.25
C LEU A 4 4.30 -10.91 21.28
N PHE A 5 3.30 -10.64 22.13
CA PHE A 5 3.42 -9.67 23.22
C PHE A 5 4.49 -10.08 24.23
N ILE A 6 4.56 -11.38 24.59
CA ILE A 6 5.60 -11.91 25.47
C ILE A 6 7.00 -11.76 24.87
N LEU A 7 7.15 -11.97 23.56
CA LEU A 7 8.44 -11.80 22.86
C LEU A 7 8.89 -10.33 22.79
N ILE A 8 7.96 -9.39 22.57
CA ILE A 8 8.25 -7.94 22.56
C ILE A 8 8.63 -7.45 23.96
N VAL A 9 7.92 -7.91 25.00
CA VAL A 9 8.24 -7.58 26.38
C VAL A 9 9.59 -8.19 26.79
N ALA A 10 9.88 -9.43 26.39
CA ALA A 10 11.17 -10.05 26.67
C ALA A 10 12.34 -9.33 25.98
N SER A 11 12.19 -8.90 24.73
CA SER A 11 13.26 -8.21 23.99
C SER A 11 13.54 -6.80 24.54
N SER A 12 12.51 -6.05 24.95
CA SER A 12 12.66 -4.73 25.57
C SER A 12 13.33 -4.79 26.94
N ILE A 13 13.06 -5.83 27.74
CA ILE A 13 13.75 -6.07 29.02
C ILE A 13 15.24 -6.38 28.78
N ILE A 14 15.56 -7.23 27.79
CA ILE A 14 16.95 -7.56 27.45
C ILE A 14 17.71 -6.31 26.99
N LEU A 15 17.09 -5.47 26.17
CA LEU A 15 17.71 -4.22 25.66
C LEU A 15 17.96 -3.22 26.79
N SER A 16 17.02 -3.09 27.74
CA SER A 16 17.14 -2.20 28.91
C SER A 16 18.27 -2.61 29.86
N ILE A 17 18.54 -3.92 29.98
CA ILE A 17 19.65 -4.45 30.78
C ILE A 17 20.99 -4.30 30.03
N ALA A 18 21.00 -4.44 28.71
CA ALA A 18 22.21 -4.40 27.91
C ALA A 18 22.74 -2.96 27.65
N LEU A 19 21.86 -1.97 27.50
CA LEU A 19 22.23 -0.57 27.23
C LEU A 19 23.24 0.03 28.23
N PRO A 20 23.05 -0.07 29.56
CA PRO A 20 24.00 0.51 30.52
C PRO A 20 25.35 -0.21 30.51
N TYR A 21 25.39 -1.50 30.14
CA TYR A 21 26.64 -2.25 30.00
C TYR A 21 27.47 -1.79 28.79
N PHE A 22 26.81 -1.39 27.70
CA PHE A 22 27.47 -0.86 26.51
C PHE A 22 27.91 0.61 26.67
N MET A 23 27.08 1.43 27.32
CA MET A 23 27.41 2.84 27.57
C MET A 23 28.62 3.01 28.50
N LYS A 24 28.79 2.14 29.50
CA LYS A 24 29.94 2.18 30.43
C LYS A 24 31.29 1.88 29.76
N LYS A 25 31.30 1.32 28.55
CA LYS A 25 32.53 0.99 27.81
C LYS A 25 33.02 2.11 26.88
N ARG A 26 32.22 3.16 26.64
CA ARG A 26 32.58 4.27 25.74
C ARG A 26 33.28 5.46 26.41
N THR A 27 33.40 5.49 27.74
CA THR A 27 34.10 6.58 28.45
C THR A 27 35.62 6.43 28.56
N ALA A 28 36.23 5.40 27.97
CA ALA A 28 37.67 5.13 28.09
C ALA A 28 38.50 5.34 26.81
N GLN A 29 37.96 6.04 25.80
CA GLN A 29 38.74 6.37 24.59
C GLN A 29 38.35 7.76 24.09
N LYS A 30 38.94 8.78 24.72
CA LYS A 30 38.97 10.16 24.22
C LYS A 30 40.43 10.60 24.28
N ASN A 31 40.85 11.35 23.26
CA ASN A 31 42.21 11.74 22.87
C ASN A 31 42.76 10.69 21.88
N ASP A 32 42.96 10.98 20.60
CA ASP A 32 43.68 12.15 20.06
C ASP A 32 43.04 12.78 18.82
N ALA A 33 43.35 14.06 18.66
CA ALA A 33 43.05 14.91 17.52
C ALA A 33 43.77 14.46 16.25
N TYR A 34 43.17 14.73 15.07
CA TYR A 34 43.89 15.23 13.89
C TYR A 34 42.88 15.82 12.88
N SER A 35 42.96 17.14 12.73
CA SER A 35 42.61 17.87 11.50
C SER A 35 43.73 17.63 10.50
N ILE A 36 43.44 17.56 9.19
CA ILE A 36 44.24 18.11 8.10
C ILE A 36 43.47 17.94 6.79
N ASP A 37 43.29 19.08 6.13
CA ASP A 37 42.91 19.25 4.72
C ASP A 37 43.99 18.72 3.77
N GLY A 38 43.63 18.37 2.54
CA GLY A 38 44.62 18.32 1.47
C GLY A 38 44.43 17.21 0.46
N GLU A 39 44.06 17.63 -0.74
CA GLU A 39 44.20 16.88 -1.98
C GLU A 39 45.64 16.37 -2.17
N THR A 40 45.80 15.10 -2.57
CA THR A 40 46.85 14.72 -3.54
C THR A 40 46.61 13.33 -4.13
N LYS A 41 46.64 13.26 -5.46
CA LYS A 41 46.81 12.05 -6.28
C LYS A 41 48.19 11.45 -6.06
N ILE A 42 48.28 10.14 -5.79
CA ILE A 42 49.51 9.35 -6.00
C ILE A 42 49.17 7.90 -6.42
N ASP A 43 49.86 7.41 -7.45
CA ASP A 43 49.85 6.06 -8.02
C ASP A 43 50.25 4.94 -7.03
N PRO A 44 49.75 3.70 -7.21
CA PRO A 44 50.14 2.57 -6.38
C PRO A 44 51.44 1.92 -6.89
N LYS A 45 52.54 2.10 -6.15
CA LYS A 45 53.77 1.31 -6.35
C LYS A 45 53.87 0.23 -5.25
N VAL A 46 53.85 -1.01 -5.73
CA VAL A 46 54.04 -2.27 -5.00
C VAL A 46 55.33 -2.24 -4.17
N VAL A 47 55.22 -2.44 -2.86
CA VAL A 47 56.36 -2.84 -2.01
C VAL A 47 55.90 -3.92 -1.02
N SER A 48 56.25 -5.16 -1.32
CA SER A 48 56.23 -6.29 -0.40
C SER A 48 57.37 -6.13 0.62
N THR A 49 57.05 -6.05 1.91
CA THR A 49 58.03 -6.22 2.99
C THR A 49 57.57 -7.33 3.92
N SER A 50 58.25 -8.47 3.84
CA SER A 50 58.24 -9.55 4.81
C SER A 50 59.09 -9.15 6.02
N VAL A 51 58.46 -8.75 7.12
CA VAL A 51 59.15 -8.58 8.40
C VAL A 51 59.10 -9.90 9.16
N SER A 52 60.22 -10.60 9.11
CA SER A 52 60.59 -11.69 10.02
C SER A 52 60.88 -11.10 11.40
N ASN A 53 60.06 -11.43 12.40
CA ASN A 53 60.35 -11.08 13.79
C ASN A 53 60.63 -12.38 14.57
N LYS A 54 61.93 -12.69 14.68
CA LYS A 54 62.48 -13.56 15.72
C LYS A 54 62.54 -12.73 17.00
N ASN A 55 61.71 -13.07 17.97
CA ASN A 55 62.11 -13.13 19.38
C ASN A 55 61.01 -13.81 20.16
N GLY A 56 61.38 -14.97 20.70
CA GLY A 56 60.55 -15.71 21.63
C GLY A 56 60.56 -15.01 22.97
N ASP A 57 59.38 -14.64 23.42
CA ASP A 57 59.03 -14.62 24.83
C ASP A 57 57.65 -15.25 24.96
N LEU A 58 57.61 -16.42 25.61
CA LEU A 58 56.41 -17.15 25.95
C LEU A 58 55.68 -16.40 27.08
N VAL A 59 55.03 -15.29 26.74
CA VAL A 59 54.00 -14.70 27.59
C VAL A 59 52.84 -15.69 27.59
N LYS A 60 52.69 -16.46 28.68
CA LYS A 60 51.49 -17.25 28.97
C LYS A 60 50.31 -16.28 29.06
N LYS A 61 49.65 -16.03 27.93
CA LYS A 61 48.32 -15.41 27.88
C LYS A 61 47.36 -16.38 28.54
N ASP A 62 46.99 -16.10 29.78
CA ASP A 62 45.82 -16.69 30.40
C ASP A 62 44.63 -16.49 29.45
N LYS A 63 44.15 -17.59 28.86
CA LYS A 63 43.03 -17.57 27.94
C LYS A 63 41.83 -17.03 28.75
N PRO A 64 41.31 -15.83 28.44
CA PRO A 64 40.14 -15.34 29.14
C PRO A 64 39.04 -16.38 28.93
N LYS A 65 38.51 -16.91 30.02
CA LYS A 65 37.45 -17.93 30.06
C LYS A 65 36.23 -17.33 29.35
N ARG A 66 36.19 -17.52 28.02
CA ARG A 66 35.17 -16.94 27.12
C ARG A 66 33.82 -17.43 27.62
N ARG A 67 33.02 -16.53 28.17
CA ARG A 67 31.69 -16.85 28.68
C ARG A 67 30.85 -17.30 27.48
N PRO A 68 30.40 -18.57 27.42
CA PRO A 68 29.69 -19.12 26.25
C PRO A 68 28.37 -18.40 25.94
N LEU A 69 27.87 -17.61 26.90
CA LEU A 69 26.62 -16.86 26.81
C LEU A 69 26.59 -15.82 25.67
N ILE A 70 27.72 -15.17 25.36
CA ILE A 70 27.75 -14.14 24.29
C ILE A 70 27.63 -14.79 22.90
N SER A 71 28.21 -15.97 22.71
CA SER A 71 28.11 -16.71 21.45
C SER A 71 26.70 -17.24 21.19
N VAL A 72 25.99 -17.69 22.22
CA VAL A 72 24.61 -18.18 22.08
C VAL A 72 23.65 -17.06 21.66
N ILE A 73 23.79 -15.86 22.25
CA ILE A 73 22.94 -14.70 21.91
C ILE A 73 23.17 -14.24 20.47
N LEU A 74 24.43 -14.21 20.01
CA LEU A 74 24.75 -13.86 18.62
C LEU A 74 24.14 -14.86 17.64
N VAL A 75 24.24 -16.16 17.91
CA VAL A 75 23.65 -17.20 17.03
C VAL A 75 22.11 -17.11 17.02
N LEU A 76 21.47 -16.89 18.18
CA LEU A 76 20.01 -16.72 18.21
C LEU A 76 19.55 -15.49 17.42
N SER A 77 20.28 -14.36 17.51
CA SER A 77 19.93 -13.14 16.77
C SER A 77 20.00 -13.32 15.25
N ILE A 78 20.93 -14.14 14.77
CA ILE A 78 21.09 -14.47 13.34
C ILE A 78 19.93 -15.33 12.83
N ILE A 79 19.27 -16.11 13.69
CA ILE A 79 18.14 -16.97 13.31
C ILE A 79 16.81 -16.22 13.44
N VAL A 80 16.63 -15.46 14.52
CA VAL A 80 15.34 -14.79 14.81
C VAL A 80 15.08 -13.61 13.87
N VAL A 81 16.10 -12.83 13.49
CA VAL A 81 15.92 -11.65 12.62
C VAL A 81 15.47 -12.03 11.20
N PRO A 82 16.08 -12.99 10.50
CA PRO A 82 15.61 -13.40 9.18
C PRO A 82 14.23 -14.04 9.21
N ILE A 83 13.91 -14.79 10.29
CA ILE A 83 12.59 -15.39 10.48
C ILE A 83 11.53 -14.28 10.65
N PHE A 84 11.83 -13.24 11.44
CA PHE A 84 10.93 -12.09 11.62
C PHE A 84 10.73 -11.30 10.32
N ILE A 85 11.79 -11.09 9.54
CA ILE A 85 11.71 -10.42 8.22
C ILE A 85 10.94 -11.28 7.21
N ALA A 86 11.08 -12.61 7.25
CA ALA A 86 10.35 -13.51 6.36
C ALA A 86 8.86 -13.63 6.70
N PHE A 87 8.48 -13.48 7.97
CA PHE A 87 7.08 -13.55 8.41
C PHE A 87 6.32 -12.22 8.29
N ASN A 88 7.00 -11.07 8.31
CA ASN A 88 6.39 -9.78 7.95
C ASN A 88 6.53 -9.52 6.45
N GLY A 89 6.31 -10.57 5.64
CA GLY A 89 6.51 -10.55 4.20
C GLY A 89 5.82 -9.36 3.53
N CYS A 90 6.46 -8.82 2.50
CA CYS A 90 6.00 -7.68 1.70
C CYS A 90 4.54 -7.85 1.29
N GLU A 91 3.66 -7.16 1.99
CA GLU A 91 2.27 -6.96 1.61
C GLU A 91 2.25 -5.96 0.44
N SER A 92 1.36 -6.16 -0.54
CA SER A 92 1.19 -5.21 -1.63
C SER A 92 0.52 -3.94 -1.13
N ASP A 93 0.84 -2.78 -1.74
CA ASP A 93 0.17 -1.52 -1.40
C ASP A 93 -1.30 -1.45 -1.90
N TYR A 94 -1.78 -2.53 -2.52
CA TYR A 94 -3.12 -2.65 -3.05
C TYR A 94 -3.85 -3.88 -2.52
N SER A 95 -5.17 -3.73 -2.44
CA SER A 95 -6.11 -4.79 -2.08
C SER A 95 -7.16 -4.96 -3.17
N THR A 96 -7.45 -6.22 -3.49
CA THR A 96 -8.55 -6.56 -4.38
C THR A 96 -9.82 -6.71 -3.57
N VAL A 97 -10.79 -5.82 -3.76
CA VAL A 97 -11.98 -5.73 -2.91
C VAL A 97 -13.29 -5.84 -3.67
N THR A 98 -14.30 -6.36 -2.98
CA THR A 98 -15.70 -6.21 -3.39
C THR A 98 -16.27 -4.93 -2.77
N PHE A 99 -17.06 -4.18 -3.53
CA PHE A 99 -17.79 -3.03 -2.97
C PHE A 99 -19.10 -3.51 -2.35
N ALA A 100 -19.39 -3.01 -1.15
CA ALA A 100 -20.65 -3.26 -0.47
C ALA A 100 -21.26 -1.93 -0.01
N LEU A 101 -22.58 -1.83 -0.08
CA LEU A 101 -23.35 -0.71 0.45
C LEU A 101 -23.99 -1.13 1.77
N VAL A 102 -23.84 -0.31 2.81
CA VAL A 102 -24.60 -0.48 4.06
C VAL A 102 -25.67 0.61 4.12
N LYS A 103 -26.93 0.19 4.08
CA LYS A 103 -28.10 1.09 4.11
C LYS A 103 -29.14 0.57 5.07
N ASN A 104 -29.56 1.40 6.03
CA ASN A 104 -30.55 1.03 7.05
C ASN A 104 -30.22 -0.28 7.80
N GLY A 105 -28.94 -0.50 8.09
CA GLY A 105 -28.45 -1.71 8.78
C GLY A 105 -28.42 -2.98 7.92
N LYS A 106 -28.79 -2.91 6.63
CA LYS A 106 -28.68 -4.02 5.67
C LYS A 106 -27.43 -3.87 4.81
N ASN A 107 -26.82 -5.01 4.47
CA ASN A 107 -25.63 -5.11 3.63
C ASN A 107 -25.99 -5.54 2.21
N TYR A 108 -25.59 -4.75 1.22
CA TYR A 108 -25.87 -5.00 -0.19
C TYR A 108 -24.56 -5.14 -0.95
N ILE A 109 -24.33 -6.25 -1.64
CA ILE A 109 -23.16 -6.40 -2.51
C ILE A 109 -23.40 -5.63 -3.81
N TYR A 110 -22.44 -4.80 -4.20
CA TYR A 110 -22.58 -3.99 -5.40
C TYR A 110 -22.28 -4.81 -6.67
N SER A 111 -23.27 -4.88 -7.56
CA SER A 111 -23.18 -5.50 -8.87
C SER A 111 -23.85 -4.59 -9.90
N PRO A 112 -23.08 -3.89 -10.76
CA PRO A 112 -23.61 -2.76 -11.55
C PRO A 112 -24.70 -3.16 -12.55
N ASN A 113 -24.82 -4.44 -12.92
CA ASN A 113 -25.74 -4.91 -13.95
C ASN A 113 -26.96 -5.64 -13.34
N GLU A 114 -28.10 -4.95 -13.31
CA GLU A 114 -29.37 -5.49 -12.83
C GLU A 114 -29.82 -6.78 -13.55
N TYR A 115 -29.64 -6.86 -14.86
CA TYR A 115 -30.06 -8.03 -15.63
C TYR A 115 -29.29 -9.29 -15.16
N MET A 116 -27.99 -9.15 -14.92
CA MET A 116 -27.16 -10.26 -14.42
C MET A 116 -27.60 -10.68 -13.01
N VAL A 117 -27.94 -9.72 -12.15
CA VAL A 117 -28.45 -10.00 -10.79
C VAL A 117 -29.78 -10.74 -10.85
N ASN A 118 -30.76 -10.22 -11.59
CA ASN A 118 -32.09 -10.82 -11.70
C ASN A 118 -32.05 -12.22 -12.33
N LYS A 119 -31.20 -12.40 -13.34
CA LYS A 119 -30.99 -13.71 -13.97
C LYS A 119 -30.45 -14.72 -12.96
N ALA A 120 -29.41 -14.36 -12.21
CA ALA A 120 -28.80 -15.25 -11.22
C ALA A 120 -29.79 -15.61 -10.09
N ILE A 121 -30.51 -14.64 -9.55
CA ILE A 121 -31.58 -14.87 -8.55
C ILE A 121 -32.63 -15.86 -9.08
N THR A 122 -33.09 -15.68 -10.33
CA THR A 122 -34.08 -16.58 -10.95
C THR A 122 -33.54 -18.01 -11.12
N GLN A 123 -32.23 -18.14 -11.33
CA GLN A 123 -31.53 -19.42 -11.46
C GLN A 123 -31.11 -20.03 -10.11
N SER A 124 -31.37 -19.35 -8.98
CA SER A 124 -30.85 -19.72 -7.66
C SER A 124 -29.31 -19.81 -7.63
N GLU A 125 -28.67 -18.87 -8.32
CA GLU A 125 -27.22 -18.71 -8.42
C GLU A 125 -26.79 -17.33 -7.89
N VAL A 126 -25.51 -17.21 -7.52
CA VAL A 126 -24.89 -15.91 -7.21
C VAL A 126 -24.51 -15.22 -8.54
N PRO A 127 -24.76 -13.91 -8.71
CA PRO A 127 -24.43 -13.19 -9.93
C PRO A 127 -22.96 -13.36 -10.32
N THR A 128 -22.73 -13.86 -11.53
CA THR A 128 -21.39 -13.91 -12.12
C THR A 128 -20.88 -12.49 -12.37
N GLY A 129 -19.64 -12.20 -11.97
CA GLY A 129 -19.07 -10.86 -12.10
C GLY A 129 -19.31 -9.95 -10.90
N LEU A 130 -19.31 -10.49 -9.67
CA LEU A 130 -18.96 -9.69 -8.49
C LEU A 130 -17.57 -9.08 -8.76
N ASN A 131 -17.57 -7.82 -9.18
CA ASN A 131 -16.39 -7.19 -9.73
C ASN A 131 -15.40 -6.93 -8.60
N SER A 132 -14.25 -7.58 -8.69
CA SER A 132 -13.05 -7.21 -7.95
C SER A 132 -12.60 -5.81 -8.38
N ASN A 133 -12.43 -4.93 -7.40
CA ASN A 133 -11.87 -3.59 -7.59
C ASN A 133 -10.50 -3.56 -6.93
N VAL A 134 -9.54 -2.92 -7.57
CA VAL A 134 -8.24 -2.67 -6.93
C VAL A 134 -8.31 -1.32 -6.24
N ILE A 135 -8.16 -1.32 -4.91
CA ILE A 135 -8.01 -0.12 -4.08
C ILE A 135 -6.58 -0.05 -3.55
N TYR A 136 -6.13 1.16 -3.25
CA TYR A 136 -4.83 1.43 -2.65
C TYR A 136 -5.04 2.18 -1.33
N PHE A 137 -4.24 1.85 -0.32
CA PHE A 137 -4.24 2.56 0.96
C PHE A 137 -2.94 3.36 1.08
N ILE A 138 -3.06 4.69 1.07
CA ILE A 138 -1.92 5.60 1.22
C ILE A 138 -2.30 6.61 2.28
N ASP A 139 -1.50 6.71 3.34
CA ASP A 139 -1.73 7.62 4.48
C ASP A 139 -3.16 7.58 5.04
N ASP A 140 -3.68 6.37 5.30
CA ASP A 140 -5.05 6.10 5.79
C ASP A 140 -6.19 6.57 4.87
N GLN A 141 -5.88 6.87 3.59
CA GLN A 141 -6.85 7.28 2.58
C GLN A 141 -7.03 6.20 1.52
N VAL A 142 -8.24 6.12 0.97
CA VAL A 142 -8.59 5.11 -0.03
C VAL A 142 -8.47 5.72 -1.42
N TYR A 143 -7.67 5.07 -2.26
CA TYR A 143 -7.45 5.50 -3.63
C TYR A 143 -7.94 4.44 -4.63
N LEU A 144 -8.34 4.90 -5.81
CA LEU A 144 -8.68 4.07 -6.96
C LEU A 144 -7.91 4.49 -8.20
N SER A 145 -7.61 3.51 -9.05
CA SER A 145 -7.32 3.81 -10.45
C SER A 145 -8.56 4.43 -11.12
N PRO A 146 -8.39 5.42 -12.02
CA PRO A 146 -9.49 6.01 -12.78
C PRO A 146 -10.38 4.98 -13.50
N ASN A 147 -9.84 3.82 -13.91
CA ASN A 147 -10.59 2.76 -14.58
C ASN A 147 -11.64 2.09 -13.67
N ASN A 148 -11.47 2.17 -12.35
CA ASN A 148 -12.40 1.59 -11.36
C ASN A 148 -13.36 2.64 -10.79
N LEU A 149 -13.23 3.90 -11.20
CA LEU A 149 -13.87 5.04 -10.54
C LEU A 149 -15.39 5.07 -10.72
N GLU A 150 -15.88 4.66 -11.90
CA GLU A 150 -17.30 4.68 -12.24
C GLU A 150 -18.16 3.97 -11.20
N ARG A 151 -17.71 2.81 -10.71
CA ARG A 151 -18.45 2.00 -9.73
C ARG A 151 -18.58 2.71 -8.39
N ALA A 152 -17.47 3.25 -7.88
CA ALA A 152 -17.49 4.01 -6.62
C ALA A 152 -18.34 5.28 -6.76
N ILE A 153 -18.28 5.97 -7.92
CA ILE A 153 -19.10 7.16 -8.19
C ILE A 153 -20.59 6.82 -8.21
N ASN A 154 -21.00 5.71 -8.81
CA ASN A 154 -22.42 5.30 -8.78
C ASN A 154 -22.93 5.09 -7.35
N ILE A 155 -22.10 4.53 -6.45
CA ILE A 155 -22.47 4.37 -5.05
C ILE A 155 -22.49 5.73 -4.33
N LEU A 156 -21.39 6.50 -4.41
CA LEU A 156 -21.20 7.76 -3.70
C LEU A 156 -22.20 8.85 -4.14
N SER A 157 -22.62 8.83 -5.40
CA SER A 157 -23.63 9.76 -5.93
C SER A 157 -25.07 9.39 -5.55
N GLY A 158 -25.28 8.20 -4.99
CA GLY A 158 -26.62 7.65 -4.78
C GLY A 158 -27.29 7.11 -6.06
N ASN A 159 -26.56 6.99 -7.18
CA ASN A 159 -27.07 6.39 -8.42
C ASN A 159 -27.12 4.85 -8.36
N TYR A 160 -27.91 4.33 -7.43
CA TYR A 160 -28.12 2.90 -7.29
C TYR A 160 -29.54 2.60 -6.81
N LYS A 161 -29.96 1.36 -7.05
CA LYS A 161 -31.14 0.77 -6.42
C LYS A 161 -30.78 -0.55 -5.74
N THR A 162 -31.52 -0.88 -4.69
CA THR A 162 -31.31 -2.10 -3.91
C THR A 162 -32.33 -3.16 -4.33
N ILE A 163 -31.86 -4.39 -4.52
CA ILE A 163 -32.66 -5.58 -4.77
C ILE A 163 -32.53 -6.46 -3.53
N ASP A 164 -33.59 -6.52 -2.73
CA ASP A 164 -33.63 -7.37 -1.54
C ASP A 164 -33.68 -8.85 -1.96
N HIS A 165 -32.64 -9.59 -1.61
CA HIS A 165 -32.54 -11.04 -1.82
C HIS A 165 -31.58 -11.60 -0.77
N LYS A 166 -32.13 -12.26 0.25
CA LYS A 166 -31.34 -12.68 1.41
C LYS A 166 -30.42 -13.84 1.04
N GLU A 167 -29.13 -13.58 1.08
CA GLU A 167 -28.06 -14.57 0.93
C GLU A 167 -27.49 -14.92 2.31
N LEU A 168 -26.58 -15.89 2.37
CA LEU A 168 -26.00 -16.33 3.64
C LEU A 168 -25.26 -15.20 4.38
N SER A 169 -24.51 -14.36 3.66
CA SER A 169 -23.62 -13.35 4.25
C SER A 169 -24.07 -11.89 4.03
N TYR A 170 -25.12 -11.64 3.24
CA TYR A 170 -25.60 -10.29 2.93
C TYR A 170 -27.12 -10.28 2.65
N ASP A 171 -27.73 -9.10 2.57
CA ASP A 171 -29.19 -8.91 2.53
C ASP A 171 -29.75 -8.68 1.12
N GLY A 172 -28.87 -8.42 0.15
CA GLY A 172 -29.25 -8.27 -1.24
C GLY A 172 -28.14 -7.69 -2.11
N TYR A 173 -28.54 -7.09 -3.22
CA TYR A 173 -27.64 -6.51 -4.20
C TYR A 173 -27.92 -5.02 -4.39
N ALA A 174 -26.87 -4.22 -4.60
CA ALA A 174 -26.97 -2.84 -5.06
C ALA A 174 -26.57 -2.80 -6.53
N VAL A 175 -27.41 -2.24 -7.39
CA VAL A 175 -27.20 -2.17 -8.85
C VAL A 175 -27.31 -0.74 -9.33
N ASN A 176 -26.76 -0.43 -10.50
CA ASN A 176 -26.85 0.92 -11.05
C ASN A 176 -28.31 1.34 -11.26
N ASP A 177 -28.58 2.60 -10.94
CA ASP A 177 -29.78 3.28 -11.40
C ASP A 177 -29.45 4.08 -12.69
N SER A 178 -30.45 4.75 -13.23
CA SER A 178 -30.46 5.37 -14.56
C SER A 178 -29.86 6.78 -14.62
N LEU A 179 -29.32 7.33 -13.51
CA LEU A 179 -28.75 8.68 -13.51
C LEU A 179 -27.35 8.67 -14.14
N GLU A 180 -27.17 9.46 -15.19
CA GLU A 180 -25.84 9.70 -15.77
C GLU A 180 -25.00 10.59 -14.84
N VAL A 181 -24.18 9.95 -14.00
CA VAL A 181 -23.28 10.61 -13.01
C VAL A 181 -21.81 10.57 -13.40
N TYR A 182 -21.47 9.81 -14.44
CA TYR A 182 -20.12 9.54 -14.89
C TYR A 182 -20.01 9.62 -16.41
N ASN A 183 -19.03 10.36 -16.91
CA ASN A 183 -18.72 10.42 -18.34
C ASN A 183 -17.21 10.41 -18.53
N SER A 184 -16.70 9.49 -19.35
CA SER A 184 -15.28 9.38 -19.68
C SER A 184 -15.04 9.63 -21.17
N LYS A 185 -14.05 10.46 -21.47
CA LYS A 185 -13.63 10.74 -22.85
C LYS A 185 -12.13 10.99 -22.93
N VAL A 186 -11.58 10.81 -24.12
CA VAL A 186 -10.21 11.20 -24.45
C VAL A 186 -10.25 12.48 -25.26
N GLN A 187 -9.50 13.51 -24.82
CA GLN A 187 -9.30 14.75 -25.54
C GLN A 187 -7.91 14.76 -26.17
N ASN A 188 -7.86 14.82 -27.49
CA ASN A 188 -6.60 14.94 -28.22
C ASN A 188 -6.24 16.43 -28.38
N LYS A 189 -5.03 16.82 -27.98
CA LYS A 189 -4.48 18.17 -28.16
C LYS A 189 -3.18 18.12 -28.95
N ALA A 190 -2.88 19.18 -29.70
CA ALA A 190 -1.58 19.31 -30.34
C ALA A 190 -0.48 19.47 -29.27
N GLY A 191 0.60 18.70 -29.39
CA GLY A 191 1.77 18.81 -28.54
C GLY A 191 2.67 19.98 -28.91
N GLU A 192 3.80 20.12 -28.21
CA GLU A 192 4.74 21.22 -28.42
C GLU A 192 5.50 21.10 -29.76
N LYS A 193 5.72 19.87 -30.25
CA LYS A 193 6.44 19.64 -31.51
C LYS A 193 5.50 19.21 -32.64
N ILE A 194 5.94 19.49 -33.88
CA ILE A 194 5.24 19.05 -35.08
C ILE A 194 5.11 17.53 -35.07
N GLY A 195 3.88 17.03 -35.21
CA GLY A 195 3.56 15.61 -35.20
C GLY A 195 3.29 15.01 -33.83
N GLU A 196 3.46 15.76 -32.74
CA GLU A 196 3.08 15.31 -31.39
C GLU A 196 1.58 15.56 -31.13
N VAL A 197 0.92 14.54 -30.58
CA VAL A 197 -0.47 14.60 -30.11
C VAL A 197 -0.52 14.11 -28.67
N GLU A 198 -1.10 14.92 -27.80
CA GLU A 198 -1.33 14.57 -26.41
C GLU A 198 -2.75 14.04 -26.23
N ALA A 199 -2.88 12.82 -25.73
CA ALA A 199 -4.16 12.23 -25.35
C ALA A 199 -4.41 12.46 -23.86
N ILE A 200 -5.34 13.36 -23.55
CA ILE A 200 -5.74 13.68 -22.18
C ILE A 200 -7.02 12.90 -21.87
N ASN A 201 -6.95 12.01 -20.90
CA ASN A 201 -8.13 11.34 -20.36
C ASN A 201 -8.88 12.31 -19.46
N VAL A 202 -10.19 12.43 -19.68
CA VAL A 202 -11.06 13.35 -18.95
C VAL A 202 -12.28 12.57 -18.47
N VAL A 203 -12.41 12.45 -17.16
CA VAL A 203 -13.59 11.95 -16.49
C VAL A 203 -14.35 13.12 -15.89
N THR A 204 -15.62 13.27 -16.24
CA THR A 204 -16.53 14.24 -15.65
C THR A 204 -17.52 13.53 -14.75
N ILE A 205 -17.54 13.95 -13.49
CA ILE A 205 -18.38 13.46 -12.42
C ILE A 205 -19.46 14.51 -12.18
N SER A 206 -20.73 14.13 -12.12
CA SER A 206 -21.82 15.07 -11.86
C SER A 206 -22.56 14.74 -10.55
N SER A 207 -23.02 15.79 -9.88
CA SER A 207 -23.88 15.67 -8.70
C SER A 207 -25.23 16.33 -8.97
N LYS A 208 -26.25 15.50 -9.16
CA LYS A 208 -27.65 16.00 -9.26
C LYS A 208 -28.18 16.44 -7.91
N THR A 209 -27.64 15.91 -6.81
CA THR A 209 -28.00 16.28 -5.44
C THR A 209 -27.41 17.64 -5.04
N ASN A 210 -26.21 18.00 -5.54
CA ASN A 210 -25.55 19.28 -5.26
C ASN A 210 -25.68 20.27 -6.41
N ASN A 211 -26.90 20.71 -6.75
CA ASN A 211 -27.14 21.80 -7.71
C ASN A 211 -26.48 21.61 -9.10
N ASN A 212 -26.36 20.38 -9.61
CA ASN A 212 -25.67 20.07 -10.87
C ASN A 212 -24.19 20.48 -10.89
N GLN A 213 -23.52 20.49 -9.74
CA GLN A 213 -22.08 20.65 -9.69
C GLN A 213 -21.38 19.51 -10.43
N THR A 214 -20.22 19.82 -11.00
CA THR A 214 -19.37 18.85 -11.68
C THR A 214 -17.96 18.90 -11.11
N MET A 215 -17.32 17.74 -11.08
CA MET A 215 -15.90 17.55 -10.77
C MET A 215 -15.25 16.89 -11.97
N THR A 216 -14.03 17.31 -12.32
CA THR A 216 -13.31 16.71 -13.44
C THR A 216 -12.02 16.06 -12.96
N VAL A 217 -11.79 14.81 -13.35
CA VAL A 217 -10.53 14.10 -13.15
C VAL A 217 -9.79 14.05 -14.49
N LYS A 218 -8.56 14.54 -14.53
CA LYS A 218 -7.76 14.62 -15.78
C LYS A 218 -6.37 14.08 -15.60
N TRP A 219 -5.92 13.27 -16.55
CA TRP A 219 -4.56 12.77 -16.58
C TRP A 219 -4.10 12.46 -18.01
N LYS A 220 -2.78 12.37 -18.20
CA LYS A 220 -2.13 11.91 -19.43
C LYS A 220 -1.31 10.66 -19.11
N THR A 221 -1.28 9.69 -20.02
CA THR A 221 -0.49 8.45 -19.87
C THR A 221 0.71 8.41 -20.82
N LEU A 222 0.69 9.17 -21.91
CA LEU A 222 1.74 9.17 -22.93
C LEU A 222 2.09 10.59 -23.38
N PRO A 223 3.38 10.89 -23.66
CA PRO A 223 4.54 10.00 -23.53
C PRO A 223 4.96 9.71 -22.09
N GLU A 224 4.53 10.52 -21.14
CA GLU A 224 4.79 10.36 -19.70
C GLU A 224 3.47 10.42 -18.93
N LEU A 225 3.45 9.76 -17.77
CA LEU A 225 2.34 9.77 -16.84
C LEU A 225 2.27 11.14 -16.15
N ILE A 226 1.16 11.86 -16.31
CA ILE A 226 0.97 13.21 -15.74
C ILE A 226 -0.42 13.29 -15.11
N ALA A 227 -0.48 13.56 -13.81
CA ALA A 227 -1.70 13.98 -13.12
C ALA A 227 -1.98 15.46 -13.40
N ILE A 228 -3.19 15.80 -13.84
CA ILE A 228 -3.55 17.17 -14.25
C ILE A 228 -4.57 17.77 -13.29
N GLU A 229 -5.63 17.04 -12.94
CA GLU A 229 -6.73 17.57 -12.11
C GLU A 229 -7.39 16.45 -11.30
N ASN A 230 -7.60 16.67 -10.00
CA ASN A 230 -8.26 15.74 -9.06
C ASN A 230 -7.73 14.29 -9.09
N CYS A 231 -6.44 14.13 -9.34
CA CYS A 231 -5.70 12.87 -9.24
C CYS A 231 -4.25 13.16 -8.85
N SER A 232 -3.52 12.13 -8.42
CA SER A 232 -2.09 12.18 -8.12
C SER A 232 -1.36 11.02 -8.79
N ILE A 233 -0.03 11.17 -8.93
CA ILE A 233 0.86 10.06 -9.28
C ILE A 233 1.42 9.54 -7.98
N GLU A 234 1.21 8.26 -7.72
CA GLU A 234 1.74 7.57 -6.54
C GLU A 234 2.61 6.40 -6.99
N SER A 235 3.71 6.14 -6.27
CA SER A 235 4.55 4.98 -6.52
C SER A 235 4.02 3.82 -5.68
N ILE A 236 3.57 2.76 -6.35
CA ILE A 236 2.93 1.59 -5.73
C ILE A 236 3.84 0.37 -5.84
N TRP A 237 3.93 -0.41 -4.76
CA TRP A 237 4.63 -1.69 -4.77
C TRP A 237 3.71 -2.78 -5.33
N GLU A 238 3.96 -3.18 -6.59
CA GLU A 238 3.23 -4.26 -7.24
C GLU A 238 3.99 -5.58 -7.14
N VAL A 239 3.27 -6.65 -6.77
CA VAL A 239 3.82 -8.00 -6.65
C VAL A 239 3.17 -8.91 -7.71
N THR A 240 3.95 -9.28 -8.71
CA THR A 240 3.51 -10.14 -9.81
C THR A 240 4.03 -11.56 -9.68
N HIS A 241 3.26 -12.52 -10.19
CA HIS A 241 3.61 -13.95 -10.22
C HIS A 241 3.70 -14.42 -11.67
N PRO A 242 4.76 -14.04 -12.42
CA PRO A 242 4.83 -14.32 -13.85
C PRO A 242 4.90 -15.83 -14.15
N TYR A 243 5.40 -16.64 -13.20
CA TYR A 243 5.49 -18.10 -13.32
C TYR A 243 5.29 -18.77 -11.94
N PRO A 244 4.84 -20.04 -11.89
CA PRO A 244 4.73 -20.78 -10.64
C PRO A 244 6.01 -20.78 -9.83
N GLY A 245 5.92 -20.40 -8.54
CA GLY A 245 7.06 -20.35 -7.62
C GLY A 245 8.00 -19.15 -7.80
N LYS A 246 7.66 -18.17 -8.66
CA LYS A 246 8.38 -16.90 -8.77
C LYS A 246 7.48 -15.73 -8.41
N THR A 247 8.01 -14.85 -7.59
CA THR A 247 7.38 -13.59 -7.19
C THR A 247 8.35 -12.46 -7.56
N VAL A 248 7.86 -11.46 -8.29
CA VAL A 248 8.61 -10.27 -8.68
C VAL A 248 7.88 -9.06 -8.13
N GLY A 249 8.54 -8.32 -7.24
CA GLY A 249 8.05 -7.04 -6.74
C GLY A 249 8.73 -5.90 -7.50
N ASN A 250 7.96 -4.90 -7.92
CA ASN A 250 8.48 -3.69 -8.54
C ASN A 250 7.68 -2.46 -8.07
N TRP A 251 8.35 -1.31 -8.02
CA TRP A 251 7.68 -0.03 -7.86
C TRP A 251 7.19 0.45 -9.22
N GLU A 252 5.89 0.76 -9.32
CA GLU A 252 5.28 1.31 -10.52
C GLU A 252 4.58 2.63 -10.19
N ASP A 253 4.70 3.62 -11.07
CA ASP A 253 3.98 4.88 -10.92
C ASP A 253 2.55 4.72 -11.47
N ALA A 254 1.55 5.05 -10.66
CA ALA A 254 0.15 4.92 -11.01
C ALA A 254 -0.61 6.24 -10.83
N ILE A 255 -1.55 6.52 -11.74
CA ILE A 255 -2.53 7.60 -11.53
C ILE A 255 -3.59 7.10 -10.58
N LEU A 256 -3.70 7.75 -9.43
CA LEU A 256 -4.65 7.43 -8.40
C LEU A 256 -5.61 8.60 -8.14
N VAL A 257 -6.83 8.25 -7.75
CA VAL A 257 -7.89 9.19 -7.42
C VAL A 257 -8.36 8.91 -6.00
N ASN A 258 -8.32 9.94 -5.17
CA ASN A 258 -8.69 9.86 -3.77
C ASN A 258 -10.22 9.77 -3.60
N LEU A 259 -10.71 8.65 -3.07
CA LEU A 259 -12.15 8.44 -2.84
C LEU A 259 -12.72 9.36 -1.77
N ASN A 260 -11.94 9.75 -0.76
CA ASN A 260 -12.39 10.68 0.27
C ASN A 260 -12.67 12.06 -0.33
N THR A 261 -11.88 12.50 -1.32
CA THR A 261 -12.14 13.74 -2.07
C THR A 261 -13.45 13.67 -2.85
N ILE A 262 -13.73 12.55 -3.52
CA ILE A 262 -14.99 12.34 -4.24
C ILE A 262 -16.17 12.27 -3.28
N ASN A 263 -16.03 11.57 -2.15
CA ASN A 263 -17.07 11.51 -1.12
C ASN A 263 -17.37 12.91 -0.56
N SER A 264 -16.35 13.74 -0.34
CA SER A 264 -16.51 15.14 0.06
C SER A 264 -17.27 15.97 -0.98
N PHE A 265 -17.03 15.74 -2.27
CA PHE A 265 -17.79 16.36 -3.36
C PHE A 265 -19.29 16.00 -3.31
N TYR A 266 -19.64 14.80 -2.84
CA TYR A 266 -21.01 14.37 -2.58
C TYR A 266 -21.50 14.66 -1.14
N GLY A 267 -20.84 15.59 -0.44
CA GLY A 267 -21.27 16.05 0.89
C GLY A 267 -20.94 15.10 2.04
N ASN A 268 -20.00 14.17 1.86
CA ASN A 268 -19.63 13.15 2.86
C ASN A 268 -20.82 12.29 3.30
N SER A 269 -21.65 11.87 2.34
CA SER A 269 -22.83 11.04 2.61
C SER A 269 -22.49 9.62 3.07
N PHE A 270 -21.23 9.19 2.90
CA PHE A 270 -20.76 7.85 3.22
C PHE A 270 -19.54 7.87 4.16
N GLU A 271 -19.45 6.86 5.02
CA GLU A 271 -18.22 6.45 5.67
C GLU A 271 -17.65 5.25 4.90
N LEU A 272 -16.37 5.32 4.53
CA LEU A 272 -15.67 4.23 3.84
C LEU A 272 -14.98 3.35 4.88
N VAL A 273 -15.36 2.07 4.95
CA VAL A 273 -14.79 1.12 5.91
C VAL A 273 -14.28 -0.10 5.17
N PHE A 274 -12.98 -0.33 5.25
CA PHE A 274 -12.37 -1.53 4.70
C PHE A 274 -12.35 -2.64 5.75
N ASP A 275 -12.82 -3.82 5.35
CA ASP A 275 -12.68 -5.05 6.10
C ASP A 275 -11.67 -5.95 5.38
N GLU A 276 -10.50 -6.09 5.99
CA GLU A 276 -9.36 -6.83 5.46
C GLU A 276 -9.63 -8.34 5.42
N GLU A 277 -10.37 -8.88 6.40
CA GLU A 277 -10.63 -10.33 6.49
C GLU A 277 -11.54 -10.81 5.35
N SER A 278 -12.55 -10.01 5.01
CA SER A 278 -13.50 -10.33 3.94
C SER A 278 -13.12 -9.71 2.57
N SER A 279 -12.08 -8.89 2.52
CA SER A 279 -11.71 -8.07 1.36
C SER A 279 -12.90 -7.27 0.82
N VAL A 280 -13.62 -6.58 1.70
CA VAL A 280 -14.79 -5.76 1.35
C VAL A 280 -14.56 -4.31 1.71
N LEU A 281 -14.80 -3.40 0.76
CA LEU A 281 -14.91 -1.97 1.03
C LEU A 281 -16.40 -1.61 1.19
N TYR A 282 -16.78 -1.30 2.41
CA TYR A 282 -18.13 -0.86 2.77
C TYR A 282 -18.29 0.65 2.58
N PHE A 283 -19.32 1.02 1.83
CA PHE A 283 -19.85 2.37 1.74
C PHE A 283 -21.02 2.47 2.72
N LYS A 284 -20.75 2.94 3.94
CA LYS A 284 -21.77 3.05 5.00
C LYS A 284 -22.48 4.39 4.91
N MET A 285 -23.77 4.37 4.61
CA MET A 285 -24.57 5.60 4.52
C MET A 285 -24.72 6.25 5.91
N LEU A 286 -24.35 7.52 6.02
CA LEU A 286 -24.54 8.30 7.23
C LEU A 286 -26.00 8.79 7.31
N SER A 287 -26.65 8.65 8.47
CA SER A 287 -28.08 8.92 8.65
C SER A 287 -28.51 10.39 8.59
N ASN A 288 -27.68 11.29 8.05
CA ASN A 288 -27.85 12.75 8.16
C ASN A 288 -28.50 13.42 6.93
N HIS A 289 -29.16 12.67 6.05
CA HIS A 289 -30.00 13.21 4.97
C HIS A 289 -31.30 12.41 4.78
#